data_AF-A0A0G1RBV0-F1
#
_entry.id   AF-A0A0G1RBV0-F1
#
_cell.length_a   1.000
_cell.length_b   1.000
_cell.length_c   1.000
_cell.angle_alpha   90.00
_cell.angle_beta   90.00
_cell.angle_gamma   90.00
#
_symmetry.space_group_name_H-M   'P 1'
#
loop_
_entity.id
_entity.type
_entity.pdbx_description
1 polymer ?
#
loop_
_entity_poly.entity_id
_entity_poly.type
_entity_poly.pdbx_seq_one_letter_code
_entity_poly.pdbx_strand_id
1 'polypeptide(L)'
;MWVWFKKNLLYLAWFQALIATAGSLFFSEVMGWTPCVLCWYQRILMYPLVLILGVGILLKDKRISWYVLPLSSLGFLIAAYHNLLYYGVIQEVCREGVSCTTRFFAWFGFITIPLLSLTAFAIITTLMLIHKKEHKV
;
A
#
# COMPACT_ATOMS: atom_id res chain seq x y z
N MET A 1 -18.51 18.62 8.42
CA MET A 1 -17.92 17.30 8.08
C MET A 1 -16.76 17.41 7.08
N TRP A 2 -16.93 18.06 5.93
CA TRP A 2 -15.89 18.16 4.88
C TRP A 2 -14.58 18.88 5.28
N VAL A 3 -14.65 19.93 6.12
CA VAL A 3 -13.46 20.71 6.53
C VAL A 3 -12.53 19.91 7.46
N TRP A 4 -13.08 19.03 8.30
CA TRP A 4 -12.30 18.17 9.20
C TRP A 4 -11.52 17.12 8.40
N PHE A 5 -12.17 16.53 7.39
CA PHE A 5 -11.55 15.54 6.52
C PHE A 5 -10.35 16.12 5.77
N LYS A 6 -10.48 17.34 5.24
CA LYS A 6 -9.39 18.05 4.53
C LYS A 6 -8.17 18.33 5.42
N LYS A 7 -8.38 18.76 6.67
CA LYS A 7 -7.29 19.04 7.62
C LYS A 7 -6.55 17.77 8.06
N ASN A 8 -7.24 16.63 8.03
CA ASN A 8 -6.71 15.37 8.56
C ASN A 8 -6.30 14.36 7.47
N LEU A 9 -6.25 14.75 6.19
CA LEU A 9 -5.89 13.85 5.08
C LEU A 9 -4.54 13.15 5.30
N LEU A 10 -3.53 13.88 5.77
CA LEU A 10 -2.19 13.33 6.03
C LEU A 10 -2.22 12.30 7.17
N TYR A 11 -2.98 12.57 8.23
CA TYR A 11 -3.14 11.64 9.35
C TYR A 11 -3.87 10.36 8.93
N LEU A 12 -4.91 10.49 8.08
CA LEU A 12 -5.61 9.34 7.53
C LEU A 12 -4.71 8.50 6.61
N ALA A 13 -3.91 9.15 5.76
CA ALA A 13 -2.95 8.46 4.89
C ALA A 13 -1.88 7.73 5.71
N TRP A 14 -1.37 8.37 6.77
CA TRP A 14 -0.39 7.77 7.67
C TRP A 14 -0.96 6.59 8.44
N PHE A 15 -2.18 6.72 8.98
CA PHE A 15 -2.87 5.64 9.67
C PHE A 15 -3.13 4.44 8.76
N GLN A 16 -3.53 4.69 7.51
CA GLN A 16 -3.68 3.63 6.51
C GLN A 16 -2.35 2.91 6.23
N ALA A 17 -1.25 3.67 6.08
CA ALA A 17 0.08 3.10 5.85
C ALA A 17 0.55 2.25 7.06
N LEU A 18 0.24 2.69 8.28
CA LEU A 18 0.51 1.93 9.50
C LEU A 18 -0.25 0.62 9.54
N ILE A 19 -1.57 0.64 9.30
CA ILE A 19 -2.38 -0.58 9.29
C ILE A 19 -1.85 -1.57 8.25
N ALA A 20 -1.55 -1.09 7.04
CA ALA A 20 -1.02 -1.93 5.98
C ALA A 20 0.34 -2.55 6.35
N THR A 21 1.22 -1.78 6.97
CA THR A 21 2.54 -2.24 7.45
C THR A 21 2.39 -3.26 8.56
N ALA A 22 1.61 -2.94 9.61
CA ALA A 22 1.36 -3.82 10.74
C ALA A 22 0.71 -5.15 10.29
N GLY A 23 -0.29 -5.08 9.40
CA GLY A 23 -0.89 -6.28 8.81
C GLY A 23 0.14 -7.13 8.05
N SER A 24 1.00 -6.48 7.26
CA SER A 24 2.06 -7.18 6.52
C SER A 24 3.06 -7.89 7.44
N LEU A 25 3.45 -7.28 8.56
CA LEU A 25 4.32 -7.91 9.56
C LEU A 25 3.59 -9.03 10.31
N PHE A 26 2.32 -8.83 10.68
CA PHE A 26 1.53 -9.83 11.40
C PHE A 26 1.43 -11.16 10.62
N PHE A 27 1.19 -11.08 9.30
CA PHE A 27 1.17 -12.28 8.46
C PHE A 27 2.53 -12.99 8.37
N SER A 28 3.64 -12.24 8.44
CA SER A 28 5.00 -12.82 8.38
C SER A 28 5.40 -13.48 9.70
N GLU A 29 5.28 -12.72 10.81
CA GLU A 29 5.87 -13.09 12.10
C GLU A 29 4.92 -13.97 12.93
N VAL A 30 3.61 -13.71 12.88
CA VAL A 30 2.64 -14.41 13.73
C VAL A 30 2.07 -15.63 13.00
N MET A 31 1.70 -15.46 11.72
CA MET A 31 1.13 -16.55 10.91
C MET A 31 2.20 -17.39 10.18
N GLY A 32 3.47 -16.96 10.21
CA GLY A 32 4.60 -17.71 9.64
C GLY A 32 4.58 -17.81 8.12
N TRP A 33 3.89 -16.91 7.42
CA TRP A 33 3.78 -16.98 5.96
C TRP A 33 4.98 -16.35 5.28
N THR A 34 5.59 -17.14 4.41
CA THR A 34 6.69 -16.68 3.57
C THR A 34 6.14 -15.77 2.46
N PRO A 35 6.56 -14.48 2.41
CA PRO A 35 6.11 -13.57 1.35
C PRO A 35 6.70 -14.01 0.01
N CYS A 36 5.92 -13.89 -1.06
CA CYS A 36 6.45 -14.03 -2.41
C CYS A 36 7.28 -12.79 -2.81
N VAL A 37 8.05 -12.90 -3.90
CA VAL A 37 8.91 -11.82 -4.39
C VAL A 37 8.12 -10.54 -4.69
N LEU A 38 6.91 -10.65 -5.25
CA LEU A 38 6.03 -9.49 -5.49
C LEU A 38 5.56 -8.80 -4.19
N CYS A 39 5.15 -9.58 -3.19
CA CYS A 39 4.81 -9.05 -1.86
C CYS A 39 6.00 -8.32 -1.23
N TRP A 40 7.22 -8.83 -1.46
CA TRP A 40 8.42 -8.20 -0.96
C TRP A 40 8.67 -6.83 -1.61
N TYR A 41 8.49 -6.71 -2.93
CA TYR A 41 8.51 -5.42 -3.61
C TYR A 41 7.43 -4.45 -3.09
N GLN A 42 6.23 -4.93 -2.78
CA GLN A 42 5.19 -4.10 -2.15
C GLN A 42 5.63 -3.62 -0.75
N ARG A 43 6.29 -4.46 0.06
CA ARG A 43 6.82 -4.08 1.39
C ARG A 43 7.87 -2.97 1.28
N ILE A 44 8.80 -3.06 0.32
CA ILE A 44 9.82 -2.02 0.08
C ILE A 44 9.18 -0.66 -0.20
N LEU A 45 8.04 -0.64 -0.90
CA LEU A 45 7.33 0.60 -1.21
C LEU A 45 6.43 1.07 -0.05
N MET A 46 5.86 0.15 0.72
CA MET A 46 4.92 0.47 1.80
C MET A 46 5.62 0.97 3.07
N TYR A 47 6.72 0.34 3.50
CA TYR A 47 7.33 0.66 4.79
C TYR A 47 7.92 2.09 4.86
N PRO A 48 8.59 2.60 3.81
CA PRO A 48 9.06 3.98 3.79
C PRO A 48 7.92 5.00 3.83
N LEU A 49 6.72 4.66 3.31
CA LEU A 49 5.57 5.57 3.32
C LEU A 49 5.16 5.94 4.75
N VAL A 50 5.22 4.99 5.69
CA VAL A 50 4.93 5.26 7.12
C VAL A 50 5.88 6.31 7.68
N LEU A 51 7.17 6.18 7.38
CA LEU A 51 8.20 7.10 7.85
C LEU A 51 8.07 8.47 7.18
N ILE A 52 7.93 8.51 5.86
CA ILE A 52 7.82 9.76 5.09
C ILE A 52 6.57 10.54 5.51
N LEU A 53 5.41 9.87 5.63
CA LEU A 53 4.17 10.49 6.09
C LEU A 53 4.29 10.98 7.54
N GLY A 54 4.88 10.17 8.43
CA GLY A 54 5.08 10.55 9.84
C GLY A 54 5.98 11.77 10.00
N VAL A 55 7.13 11.76 9.33
CA VAL A 55 8.10 12.87 9.34
C VAL A 55 7.51 14.13 8.72
N GLY A 56 6.79 14.01 7.60
CA GLY A 56 6.17 15.17 6.96
C GLY A 56 5.01 15.77 7.76
N ILE A 57 4.30 14.97 8.59
CA ILE A 57 3.34 15.50 9.57
C ILE A 57 4.07 16.32 10.65
N LEU A 58 5.17 15.81 11.21
CA LEU A 58 5.95 16.50 12.25
C LEU A 58 6.56 17.81 11.75
N LEU A 59 7.12 17.79 10.54
CA LEU A 59 7.72 18.96 9.90
C LEU A 59 6.70 19.91 9.25
N LYS A 60 5.42 19.53 9.21
CA LYS A 60 4.34 20.24 8.49
C LYS A 60 4.72 20.56 7.03
N ASP A 61 5.43 19.65 6.36
CA ASP A 61 5.94 19.87 5.01
C ASP A 61 4.82 19.78 3.98
N LYS A 62 4.54 20.89 3.30
CA LYS A 62 3.53 20.97 2.23
C LYS A 62 3.94 20.21 0.97
N ARG A 63 5.24 19.93 0.79
CA ARG A 63 5.79 19.22 -0.38
C ARG A 63 5.74 17.71 -0.26
N ILE A 64 5.23 17.18 0.86
CA ILE A 64 5.12 15.74 1.14
C ILE A 64 4.45 14.94 0.01
N SER A 65 3.48 15.53 -0.69
CA SER A 65 2.80 14.90 -1.83
C SER A 65 3.74 14.54 -2.98
N TRP A 66 4.86 15.24 -3.17
CA TRP A 66 5.82 14.94 -4.24
C TRP A 66 6.64 13.69 -3.98
N TYR A 67 6.90 13.37 -2.72
CA TYR A 67 7.65 12.16 -2.34
C TYR A 67 6.72 10.94 -2.25
N VAL A 68 5.53 11.14 -1.69
CA VAL A 68 4.60 10.03 -1.43
C VAL A 68 3.93 9.51 -2.70
N LEU A 69 3.49 10.40 -3.61
CA LEU A 69 2.77 10.00 -4.83
C LEU A 69 3.55 9.02 -5.73
N PRO A 70 4.84 9.23 -6.06
CA PRO A 70 5.56 8.27 -6.90
C PRO A 70 5.69 6.91 -6.22
N LEU A 71 6.01 6.86 -4.92
CA LEU A 71 6.09 5.60 -4.17
C LEU A 71 4.75 4.87 -4.11
N SER A 72 3.67 5.58 -3.77
CA SER A 72 2.34 4.97 -3.64
C SER A 72 1.78 4.52 -5.00
N SER A 73 2.10 5.25 -6.08
CA SER A 73 1.67 4.91 -7.43
C SER A 73 2.40 3.69 -7.98
N LEU A 74 3.71 3.59 -7.74
CA LEU A 74 4.47 2.37 -8.06
C LEU A 74 3.95 1.16 -7.26
N GLY A 75 3.66 1.34 -5.97
CA GLY A 75 3.07 0.30 -5.14
C GLY A 75 1.72 -0.17 -5.65
N PHE A 76 0.88 0.77 -6.10
CA PHE A 76 -0.41 0.48 -6.73
C PHE A 76 -0.25 -0.34 -8.02
N LEU A 77 0.70 0.00 -8.90
CA LEU A 77 0.95 -0.75 -10.14
C LEU A 77 1.41 -2.18 -9.85
N ILE A 78 2.33 -2.38 -8.91
CA ILE A 78 2.80 -3.72 -8.52
C ILE A 78 1.67 -4.52 -7.88
N ALA A 79 0.85 -3.90 -7.03
CA ALA A 79 -0.32 -4.55 -6.43
C ALA A 79 -1.37 -4.94 -7.47
N ALA A 80 -1.60 -4.09 -8.48
CA ALA A 80 -2.51 -4.39 -9.57
C ALA A 80 -2.00 -5.59 -10.38
N TYR A 81 -0.71 -5.60 -10.73
CA TYR A 81 -0.08 -6.73 -11.41
C TYR A 81 -0.20 -8.03 -10.60
N HIS A 82 0.04 -7.98 -9.29
CA HIS A 82 -0.13 -9.14 -8.42
C HIS A 82 -1.57 -9.63 -8.37
N ASN A 83 -2.55 -8.72 -8.37
CA ASN A 83 -3.95 -9.07 -8.41
C ASN A 83 -4.33 -9.79 -9.72
N LEU A 84 -3.83 -9.33 -10.87
CA LEU A 84 -4.03 -9.98 -12.17
C LEU A 84 -3.43 -11.40 -12.20
N LEU A 85 -2.24 -11.57 -11.63
CA LEU A 85 -1.60 -12.88 -11.46
C LEU A 85 -2.46 -13.81 -10.60
N TYR A 86 -2.96 -13.29 -9.47
CA TYR A 86 -3.76 -14.06 -8.52
C TYR A 86 -5.09 -14.55 -9.12
N TYR A 87 -5.74 -13.75 -9.96
CA TYR A 87 -6.96 -14.13 -10.68
C TYR A 87 -6.69 -14.98 -11.93
N GLY A 88 -5.44 -15.27 -12.26
CA GLY A 88 -5.08 -16.12 -13.40
C GLY A 88 -5.28 -15.47 -14.76
N VAL A 89 -5.42 -14.14 -14.82
CA VAL A 89 -5.51 -13.38 -16.08
C VAL A 89 -4.15 -13.38 -16.80
N ILE A 90 -3.06 -13.39 -16.02
CA ILE A 90 -1.68 -13.40 -16.50
C ILE A 90 -0.97 -14.60 -15.87
N GLN A 91 -0.18 -15.32 -16.66
CA GLN A 91 0.61 -16.46 -16.21
C GLN A 91 1.95 -16.02 -15.61
N GLU A 92 2.43 -16.74 -14.59
CA GLU A 92 3.75 -16.54 -14.00
C GLU A 92 4.83 -16.91 -15.04
N VAL A 93 5.54 -15.91 -15.58
CA VAL A 93 6.54 -16.10 -16.65
C VAL A 93 7.87 -16.63 -16.11
N CYS A 94 8.20 -16.36 -14.83
CA CYS A 94 9.40 -16.85 -14.16
C CYS A 94 9.08 -17.22 -12.70
N ARG A 95 9.52 -18.40 -12.25
CA ARG A 95 9.38 -18.86 -10.86
C ARG A 95 10.71 -18.69 -10.12
N GLU A 96 10.78 -17.72 -9.22
CA GLU A 96 11.80 -17.68 -8.16
C GLU A 96 11.10 -17.65 -6.80
N GLY A 97 11.43 -18.62 -5.94
CA GLY A 97 10.89 -18.72 -4.59
C GLY A 97 9.45 -19.23 -4.50
N VAL A 98 8.70 -18.75 -3.51
CA VAL A 98 7.32 -19.17 -3.19
C VAL A 98 6.34 -18.60 -4.22
N SER A 99 5.46 -19.43 -4.78
CA SER A 99 4.53 -19.01 -5.85
C SER A 99 3.63 -17.86 -5.39
N CYS A 100 3.53 -16.81 -6.22
CA CYS A 100 2.70 -15.62 -5.97
C CYS A 100 1.19 -15.92 -6.05
N THR A 101 0.86 -17.09 -6.59
CA THR A 101 -0.48 -17.68 -6.77
C THR A 101 -0.93 -18.58 -5.62
N THR A 102 -0.07 -18.84 -4.63
CA THR A 102 -0.41 -19.70 -3.50
C THR A 102 -1.47 -19.03 -2.64
N ARG A 103 -2.63 -19.69 -2.48
CA ARG A 103 -3.78 -19.16 -1.72
C ARG A 103 -3.56 -19.33 -0.21
N PHE A 104 -2.75 -18.47 0.40
CA PHE A 104 -2.53 -18.49 1.86
C PHE A 104 -3.70 -17.88 2.66
N PHE A 105 -4.35 -16.82 2.15
CA PHE A 105 -5.48 -16.15 2.82
C PHE A 105 -6.61 -15.86 1.84
N ALA A 106 -7.80 -16.36 2.16
CA ALA A 106 -9.04 -16.00 1.50
C ALA A 106 -10.12 -15.84 2.58
N TRP A 107 -10.02 -14.79 3.41
CA TRP A 107 -11.11 -14.49 4.33
C TRP A 107 -12.34 -14.10 3.51
N PHE A 108 -13.48 -14.77 3.73
CA PHE A 108 -14.69 -14.68 2.90
C PHE A 108 -14.55 -15.13 1.43
N GLY A 109 -13.42 -15.72 1.00
CA GLY A 109 -13.22 -16.15 -0.40
C GLY A 109 -12.85 -15.01 -1.38
N PHE A 110 -12.96 -13.74 -0.97
CA PHE A 110 -12.70 -12.55 -1.80
C PHE A 110 -11.62 -11.62 -1.24
N ILE A 111 -11.41 -11.58 0.08
CA ILE A 111 -10.38 -10.71 0.70
C ILE A 111 -9.05 -11.45 0.68
N THR A 112 -8.21 -11.06 -0.28
CA THR A 112 -6.88 -11.62 -0.48
C THR A 112 -5.81 -10.60 -0.13
N ILE A 113 -4.60 -11.07 0.20
CA ILE A 113 -3.45 -10.21 0.51
C ILE A 113 -3.18 -9.19 -0.63
N PRO A 114 -3.19 -9.59 -1.92
CA PRO A 114 -3.00 -8.64 -3.01
C PRO A 114 -4.09 -7.57 -3.07
N LEU A 115 -5.35 -7.94 -2.85
CA LEU A 115 -6.47 -6.98 -2.86
C LEU A 115 -6.36 -5.97 -1.69
N LEU A 116 -5.95 -6.43 -0.52
CA LEU A 116 -5.69 -5.55 0.63
C LEU A 116 -4.55 -4.57 0.35
N SER A 117 -3.48 -5.03 -0.27
CA SER A 117 -2.35 -4.16 -0.66
C SER A 117 -2.78 -3.11 -1.70
N LEU A 118 -3.57 -3.53 -2.70
CA LEU A 118 -4.07 -2.65 -3.76
C LEU A 118 -4.96 -1.55 -3.19
N THR A 119 -5.91 -1.91 -2.33
CA THR A 119 -6.79 -0.95 -1.67
C THR A 119 -6.02 0.01 -0.78
N ALA A 120 -5.01 -0.45 -0.03
CA ALA A 120 -4.16 0.42 0.77
C ALA A 120 -3.41 1.46 -0.08
N PHE A 121 -2.73 1.03 -1.15
CA PHE A 121 -2.02 1.95 -2.05
C PHE A 121 -2.98 2.89 -2.80
N ALA A 122 -4.17 2.42 -3.18
CA ALA A 122 -5.19 3.24 -3.83
C ALA A 122 -5.70 4.35 -2.89
N ILE A 123 -5.97 4.01 -1.62
CA ILE A 123 -6.41 4.98 -0.60
C ILE A 123 -5.33 6.03 -0.37
N ILE A 124 -4.08 5.60 -0.13
CA ILE A 124 -2.95 6.53 0.08
C ILE A 124 -2.78 7.45 -1.13
N THR A 125 -2.77 6.90 -2.34
CA THR A 125 -2.63 7.69 -3.57
C THR A 125 -3.77 8.70 -3.73
N THR A 126 -5.01 8.28 -3.51
CA THR A 126 -6.19 9.17 -3.61
C THR A 126 -6.14 10.30 -2.60
N LEU A 127 -5.84 10.00 -1.33
CA LEU A 127 -5.71 11.00 -0.27
C LEU A 127 -4.61 12.03 -0.60
N MET A 128 -3.49 11.57 -1.16
CA MET A 128 -2.37 12.44 -1.50
C MET A 128 -2.61 13.28 -2.76
N LEU A 129 -3.37 12.77 -3.73
CA LEU A 129 -3.85 13.55 -4.88
C LEU A 129 -4.80 14.67 -4.43
N ILE A 130 -5.72 14.39 -3.51
CA ILE A 130 -6.61 15.39 -2.93
C ILE A 130 -5.80 16.44 -2.18
N HIS A 131 -4.85 16.01 -1.32
CA HIS A 131 -3.97 16.93 -0.60
C HIS A 131 -3.16 17.83 -1.55
N LYS A 132 -2.61 17.27 -2.64
CA LYS A 132 -1.88 18.04 -3.66
C LYS A 132 -2.76 19.09 -4.35
N LYS A 133 -4.03 18.75 -4.61
CA LYS A 133 -4.98 19.68 -5.26
C LYS A 133 -5.32 20.87 -4.36
N GLU A 134 -5.49 20.64 -3.06
CA GLU A 134 -5.80 21.69 -2.07
C GLU A 134 -4.59 22.61 -1.80
N HIS A 135 -3.37 22.09 -1.92
CA HIS A 135 -2.12 22.82 -1.68
C HIS A 135 -1.39 23.24 -2.96
N LYS A 136 -2.09 23.28 -4.09
CA LYS A 136 -1.54 23.77 -5.35
C LYS A 136 -1.43 25.30 -5.26
N VAL A 137 -0.24 25.77 -4.84
CA VAL A 137 0.21 27.17 -4.99
C VAL A 137 0.42 27.46 -6.48
#